data_AF-A0A7C5U9E0-F1
#
_entry.id   AF-A0A7C5U9E0-F1
#
_cell.length_a   1.000
_cell.length_b   1.000
_cell.length_c   1.000
_cell.angle_alpha   90.00
_cell.angle_beta   90.00
_cell.angle_gamma   90.00
#
_symmetry.space_group_name_H-M   'P 1'
#
loop_
_entity.id
_entity.type
_entity.pdbx_description
1 polymer ?
#
loop_
_entity_poly.entity_id
_entity_poly.type
_entity_poly.pdbx_seq_one_letter_code
_entity_poly.pdbx_strand_id
1 'polypeptide(L)'
;MNNVSDINVKFYKNEDVVKIVGIIPREHQHLRLLIFFKDQVIVLHEATVAAIVRAYVNIVSHPTRRAVELIQTRLGKDVRKLGYAEVQLVDSLRSEDEILSEYNVIFSSTRK
;
A
#
# COMPACT_ATOMS: atom_id res chain seq x y z
N MET A 1 -13.13 12.67 -0.98
CA MET A 1 -11.90 12.33 -0.25
C MET A 1 -12.24 12.31 1.22
N ASN A 2 -12.00 11.21 1.92
CA ASN A 2 -12.16 11.18 3.37
C ASN A 2 -11.15 12.17 3.95
N ASN A 3 -11.58 13.00 4.90
CA ASN A 3 -10.70 13.93 5.57
C ASN A 3 -9.64 13.12 6.31
N VAL A 4 -8.36 13.35 6.01
CA VAL A 4 -7.23 12.59 6.56
C VAL A 4 -7.21 12.67 8.10
N SER A 5 -7.84 13.70 8.67
CA SER A 5 -8.05 13.91 10.10
C SER A 5 -8.82 12.80 10.82
N ASP A 6 -9.60 11.98 10.11
CA ASP A 6 -10.44 10.93 10.71
C ASP A 6 -9.77 9.54 10.68
N ILE A 7 -8.54 9.45 10.15
CA ILE A 7 -7.80 8.19 10.02
C ILE A 7 -6.96 7.95 11.27
N ASN A 8 -7.14 6.78 11.92
CA ASN A 8 -6.23 6.34 12.98
C ASN A 8 -4.90 5.90 12.36
N VAL A 9 -3.86 6.73 12.53
CA VAL A 9 -2.53 6.47 11.98
C VAL A 9 -1.65 5.83 13.04
N LYS A 10 -1.16 4.62 12.75
CA LYS A 10 -0.14 3.94 13.54
C LYS A 10 1.19 3.93 12.80
N PHE A 11 2.25 4.34 13.48
CA PHE A 11 3.62 4.21 13.00
C PHE A 11 4.29 2.99 13.61
N TYR A 12 4.87 2.15 12.75
CA TYR A 12 5.66 0.99 13.16
C TYR A 12 7.12 1.22 12.84
N LYS A 13 7.98 1.11 13.85
CA LYS A 13 9.42 1.01 13.63
C LYS A 13 9.78 -0.43 13.28
N ASN A 14 10.96 -0.64 12.71
CA ASN A 14 11.44 -2.00 12.45
C ASN A 14 11.46 -2.88 13.72
N GLU A 15 11.78 -2.29 14.89
CA GLU A 15 11.77 -3.02 16.17
C GLU A 15 10.38 -3.47 16.63
N ASP A 16 9.30 -2.92 16.05
CA ASP A 16 7.92 -3.30 16.36
C ASP A 16 7.42 -4.44 15.47
N VAL A 17 8.13 -4.75 14.38
CA VAL A 17 7.84 -5.88 13.50
C VAL A 17 8.43 -7.15 14.10
N VAL A 18 7.57 -8.09 14.49
CA VAL A 18 7.97 -9.38 15.04
C VAL A 18 8.41 -10.34 13.93
N LYS A 19 7.65 -10.43 12.83
CA LYS A 19 7.99 -11.24 11.65
C LYS A 19 7.09 -10.92 10.45
N ILE A 20 7.53 -11.34 9.27
CA ILE A 20 6.76 -11.30 8.03
C ILE A 20 6.67 -12.72 7.46
N VAL A 21 5.49 -13.13 7.00
CA VAL A 21 5.24 -14.46 6.42
C VAL A 21 4.52 -14.30 5.09
N GLY A 22 5.13 -14.79 4.01
CA GLY A 22 4.46 -14.99 2.73
C GLY A 22 4.01 -16.44 2.60
N ILE A 23 2.74 -16.67 2.29
CA ILE A 23 2.19 -18.02 2.13
C ILE A 23 1.17 -18.06 0.99
N ILE A 24 1.13 -19.16 0.25
CA ILE A 24 -0.02 -19.53 -0.58
C ILE A 24 -0.78 -20.60 0.23
N PRO A 25 -1.92 -20.28 0.85
CA PRO A 25 -2.62 -21.26 1.67
C PRO A 25 -3.10 -22.45 0.82
N ARG A 26 -3.28 -23.62 1.45
CA ARG A 26 -3.81 -24.81 0.77
C ARG A 26 -5.15 -24.47 0.10
N GLU A 27 -5.37 -24.96 -1.11
CA GLU A 27 -6.55 -24.68 -1.95
C GLU A 27 -6.66 -23.23 -2.49
N HIS A 28 -5.65 -22.38 -2.32
CA HIS A 28 -5.60 -21.05 -2.92
C HIS A 28 -4.48 -20.93 -3.95
N GLN A 29 -4.67 -20.04 -4.93
CA GLN A 29 -3.69 -19.79 -5.99
C GLN A 29 -2.81 -18.57 -5.73
N HIS A 30 -3.20 -17.72 -4.77
CA HIS A 30 -2.64 -16.39 -4.60
C HIS A 30 -1.98 -16.22 -3.24
N LEU A 31 -0.90 -15.42 -3.22
CA LEU A 31 -0.18 -15.07 -2.01
C LEU A 31 -1.09 -14.39 -0.96
N ARG A 32 -0.81 -14.70 0.30
CA ARG A 32 -1.14 -13.88 1.46
C ARG A 32 0.16 -13.45 2.12
N LEU A 33 0.31 -12.15 2.36
CA LEU A 33 1.42 -11.60 3.14
C LEU A 33 0.89 -11.23 4.52
N LEU A 34 1.46 -11.84 5.56
CA LEU A 34 1.15 -11.58 6.94
C LEU A 34 2.29 -10.77 7.55
N ILE A 35 1.97 -9.64 8.17
CA ILE A 35 2.92 -8.79 8.89
C ILE A 35 2.52 -8.81 10.36
N PHE A 36 3.36 -9.40 11.20
CA PHE A 36 3.13 -9.47 12.63
C PHE A 36 3.85 -8.30 13.30
N PHE A 37 3.08 -7.38 13.87
CA PHE A 37 3.57 -6.36 14.78
C PHE A 37 3.39 -6.82 16.24
N LYS A 38 4.01 -6.12 17.19
CA LYS A 38 3.85 -6.41 18.63
C LYS A 38 2.40 -6.31 19.13
N ASP A 39 1.57 -5.48 18.51
CA ASP A 39 0.20 -5.18 18.95
C ASP A 39 -0.90 -5.72 18.01
N GLN A 40 -0.57 -6.12 16.77
CA GLN A 40 -1.54 -6.67 15.82
C GLN A 40 -0.89 -7.46 14.68
N VAL A 41 -1.73 -8.11 13.85
CA VAL A 41 -1.31 -8.79 12.62
C VAL A 41 -2.10 -8.23 11.44
N ILE A 42 -1.39 -7.82 10.37
CA ILE A 42 -1.99 -7.40 9.10
C ILE A 42 -1.87 -8.53 8.09
N VAL A 43 -2.96 -8.86 7.39
CA VAL A 43 -2.98 -9.87 6.30
C VAL A 43 -3.38 -9.18 4.99
N LEU A 44 -2.51 -9.28 3.98
CA LEU A 44 -2.69 -8.64 2.68
C LEU A 44 -2.88 -9.66 1.56
N HIS A 45 -3.73 -9.32 0.60
CA HIS A 45 -3.88 -10.06 -0.66
C HIS A 45 -2.74 -9.74 -1.62
N GLU A 46 -2.41 -10.70 -2.49
CA GLU A 46 -1.35 -10.57 -3.51
C GLU A 46 -1.40 -9.26 -4.32
N ALA A 47 -2.59 -8.83 -4.76
CA ALA A 47 -2.73 -7.60 -5.54
C ALA A 47 -2.28 -6.34 -4.76
N THR A 48 -2.56 -6.30 -3.45
CA THR A 48 -2.13 -5.22 -2.56
C THR A 48 -0.61 -5.29 -2.34
N VAL A 49 -0.06 -6.49 -2.14
CA VAL A 49 1.39 -6.68 -2.00
C VAL A 49 2.12 -6.23 -3.27
N ALA A 50 1.61 -6.61 -4.44
CA ALA A 50 2.16 -6.18 -5.72
C ALA A 50 2.13 -4.65 -5.88
N ALA A 51 1.08 -3.99 -5.38
CA ALA A 51 1.00 -2.53 -5.39
C ALA A 51 2.04 -1.88 -4.46
N ILE A 52 2.24 -2.42 -3.25
CA ILE A 52 3.29 -1.96 -2.32
C ILE A 52 4.66 -2.08 -2.98
N VAL A 53 4.96 -3.22 -3.61
CA VAL A 53 6.23 -3.43 -4.33
C VAL A 53 6.38 -2.44 -5.48
N ARG A 54 5.34 -2.22 -6.29
CA ARG A 54 5.37 -1.22 -7.37
C ARG A 54 5.64 0.19 -6.84
N ALA A 55 4.97 0.60 -5.77
CA ALA A 55 5.18 1.91 -5.17
C ALA A 55 6.61 2.07 -4.66
N TYR A 56 7.12 1.08 -3.91
CA TYR A 56 8.49 1.06 -3.42
C TYR A 56 9.51 1.17 -4.56
N VAL A 57 9.43 0.27 -5.55
CA VAL A 57 10.36 0.23 -6.69
C VAL A 57 10.33 1.54 -7.46
N ASN A 58 9.13 2.10 -7.73
CA ASN A 58 9.00 3.38 -8.44
C ASN A 58 9.77 4.52 -7.78
N ILE A 59 9.84 4.55 -6.45
CA ILE A 59 10.61 5.57 -5.73
C ILE A 59 12.09 5.22 -5.74
N VAL A 60 12.47 4.03 -5.29
CA VAL A 60 13.89 3.72 -5.06
C VAL A 60 14.70 3.53 -6.34
N SER A 61 14.05 3.17 -7.45
CA SER A 61 14.73 2.93 -8.73
C SER A 61 14.67 4.12 -9.69
N HIS A 62 13.92 5.19 -9.37
CA HIS A 62 13.81 6.36 -10.24
C HIS A 62 14.70 7.49 -9.70
N PRO A 63 15.58 8.11 -10.52
CA PRO A 63 16.63 9.01 -10.03
C PRO A 63 16.11 10.29 -9.36
N THR A 64 14.89 10.71 -9.69
CA THR A 64 14.31 11.98 -9.22
C THR A 64 12.96 11.87 -8.55
N ARG A 65 12.31 10.69 -8.59
CA ARG A 65 10.93 10.55 -8.09
C ARG A 65 10.94 10.49 -6.57
N ARG A 66 10.03 11.22 -5.94
CA ARG A 66 9.89 11.38 -4.49
C ARG A 66 8.56 10.84 -3.96
N ALA A 67 7.52 10.84 -4.78
CA ALA A 67 6.22 10.30 -4.40
C ALA A 67 5.53 9.56 -5.56
N VAL A 68 4.69 8.60 -5.19
CA VAL A 68 3.78 7.88 -6.09
C VAL A 68 2.56 7.47 -5.27
N GLU A 69 1.37 7.60 -5.85
CA GLU A 69 0.13 7.19 -5.22
C GLU A 69 -0.56 6.16 -6.11
N LEU A 70 -0.92 5.01 -5.53
CA LEU A 70 -1.72 4.00 -6.19
C LEU A 70 -3.09 3.93 -5.50
N ILE A 71 -4.16 4.25 -6.23
CA ILE A 71 -5.52 4.33 -5.69
C ILE A 71 -6.39 3.17 -6.14
N GLN A 72 -7.39 2.85 -5.33
CA GLN A 72 -8.33 1.77 -5.62
C GLN A 72 -9.14 2.11 -6.86
N THR A 73 -9.03 1.27 -7.87
CA THR A 73 -9.77 1.37 -9.12
C THR A 73 -10.38 0.03 -9.48
N ARG A 74 -11.62 0.06 -9.97
CA ARG A 74 -12.31 -1.12 -10.53
C ARG A 74 -12.05 -1.16 -12.03
N LEU A 75 -11.35 -2.19 -12.50
CA LEU A 75 -11.00 -2.37 -13.90
C LEU A 75 -11.90 -3.43 -14.54
N GLY A 76 -12.57 -3.05 -15.63
CA GLY A 76 -13.40 -3.95 -16.43
C GLY A 76 -12.60 -5.13 -17.00
N LYS A 77 -13.29 -6.23 -17.33
CA LYS A 77 -12.68 -7.44 -17.88
C LYS A 77 -11.89 -7.19 -19.17
N ASP A 78 -12.31 -6.22 -19.98
CA ASP A 78 -11.67 -5.89 -21.26
C ASP A 78 -10.41 -5.03 -21.10
N VAL A 79 -10.20 -4.43 -19.93
CA VAL A 79 -9.06 -3.55 -19.64
C VAL A 79 -7.97 -4.29 -18.86
N ARG A 80 -8.36 -5.17 -17.92
CA ARG A 80 -7.40 -5.91 -17.10
C ARG A 80 -6.87 -7.15 -17.82
N LYS A 81 -5.61 -7.50 -17.56
CA LYS A 81 -5.02 -8.76 -18.02
C LYS A 81 -5.73 -9.98 -17.40
N LEU A 82 -5.71 -11.10 -18.11
CA LEU A 82 -6.25 -12.37 -17.61
C LEU A 82 -5.58 -12.75 -16.28
N GLY A 83 -6.39 -13.16 -15.29
CA GLY A 83 -5.93 -13.55 -13.95
C GLY A 83 -5.75 -12.41 -12.95
N TYR A 84 -5.83 -11.14 -13.37
CA TYR A 84 -5.77 -10.00 -12.44
C TYR A 84 -7.10 -9.79 -11.74
N ALA A 85 -7.11 -9.31 -10.50
CA ALA A 85 -8.34 -9.01 -9.77
C ALA A 85 -9.06 -7.78 -10.34
N GLU A 86 -10.38 -7.70 -10.15
CA GLU A 86 -11.21 -6.60 -10.70
C GLU A 86 -10.88 -5.28 -10.00
N VAL A 87 -10.68 -5.33 -8.69
CA VAL A 87 -10.21 -4.19 -7.91
C VAL A 87 -8.67 -4.25 -7.87
N GLN A 88 -8.04 -3.17 -8.30
CA GLN A 88 -6.59 -2.99 -8.31
C GLN A 88 -6.22 -1.65 -7.67
N LEU A 89 -4.95 -1.49 -7.33
CA LEU A 89 -4.34 -0.20 -6.99
C LEU A 89 -3.49 0.25 -8.16
N VAL A 90 -3.87 1.34 -8.81
CA VAL A 90 -3.23 1.90 -10.02
C VAL A 90 -2.89 3.36 -9.81
N ASP A 91 -1.94 3.87 -10.59
CA ASP A 91 -1.44 5.25 -10.49
C ASP A 91 -2.59 6.27 -10.50
N SER A 92 -2.54 7.20 -9.54
CA SER A 92 -3.45 8.33 -9.52
C SER A 92 -2.95 9.44 -10.45
N LEU A 93 -3.79 10.48 -10.60
CA LEU A 93 -3.44 11.67 -11.36
C LEU A 93 -2.85 12.79 -10.48
N ARG A 94 -2.64 12.55 -9.19
CA ARG A 94 -2.09 13.56 -8.27
C ARG A 94 -0.61 13.77 -8.52
N SER A 95 -0.18 15.02 -8.40
CA SER A 95 1.24 15.39 -8.45
C SER A 95 2.00 14.93 -7.21
N GLU A 96 3.32 14.83 -7.32
CA GLU A 96 4.18 14.48 -6.19
C GLU A 96 4.05 15.48 -5.02
N ASP A 97 3.90 16.76 -5.33
CA ASP A 97 3.74 17.83 -4.33
C ASP A 97 2.44 17.69 -3.54
N GLU A 98 1.34 17.32 -4.19
CA GLU A 98 0.06 17.07 -3.52
C GLU A 98 0.14 15.87 -2.58
N ILE A 99 0.85 14.82 -2.97
CA ILE A 99 1.03 13.59 -2.17
C ILE A 99 1.92 13.90 -0.95
N LEU A 100 3.03 14.61 -1.16
CA LEU A 100 3.95 15.00 -0.08
C LEU A 100 3.28 15.95 0.92
N SER A 101 2.43 16.86 0.45
CA SER A 101 1.66 17.76 1.32
C SER A 101 0.72 16.98 2.24
N GLU A 102 0.06 15.95 1.72
CA GLU A 102 -0.81 15.07 2.53
C GLU A 102 -0.02 14.31 3.60
N TYR A 103 1.14 13.76 3.25
CA TYR A 103 2.04 13.10 4.22
C TYR A 103 2.43 14.04 5.38
N ASN A 104 2.73 15.30 5.09
CA ASN A 104 3.11 16.28 6.12
C ASN A 104 1.96 16.56 7.10
N VAL A 105 0.71 16.56 6.62
CA VAL A 105 -0.48 16.67 7.48
C VAL A 105 -0.56 15.46 8.40
N ILE A 106 -0.47 14.24 7.85
CA ILE A 106 -0.52 12.99 8.62
C ILE A 106 0.53 12.98 9.73
N PHE A 107 1.78 13.29 9.37
CA PHE A 107 2.91 13.21 10.30
C PHE A 107 2.84 14.29 11.39
N SER A 108 2.38 15.50 11.06
CA SER A 108 2.24 16.58 12.05
C SER A 108 1.11 16.33 13.05
N SER A 109 0.02 15.66 12.64
CA SER A 109 -1.09 15.30 13.52
C SER A 109 -0.74 14.23 14.57
N THR A 110 0.30 13.42 14.36
CA THR A 110 0.69 12.33 15.28
C THR A 110 1.78 12.74 16.29
N ARG A 111 2.31 13.98 16.23
CA ARG A 111 3.34 14.50 17.15
C ARG A 111 2.79 15.12 18.45
N LYS A 112 1.51 14.92 18.79
CA LYS A 112 0.95 15.36 20.08
C LYS A 112 1.11 14.29 21.16
#